data_AF-A0A9X3C006-F1
#
_entry.id   AF-A0A9X3C006-F1
#
_cell.length_a   1.000
_cell.length_b   1.000
_cell.length_c   1.000
_cell.angle_alpha   90.00
_cell.angle_beta   90.00
_cell.angle_gamma   90.00
#
_symmetry.space_group_name_H-M   'P 1'
#
loop_
_entity.id
_entity.type
_entity.pdbx_description
1 polymer ?
#
loop_
_entity_poly.entity_id
_entity_poly.type
_entity_poly.pdbx_seq_one_letter_code
_entity_poly.pdbx_strand_id
1 'polypeptide(L)'
;MELYVFGLASYRDKIGVSSIYRLQDEVLTPTNFDLCLSRLLKTCSHEIGHMFGLYHCIEADCVMNGTISLVETDNSTIRLCSACQRKLNSSIKYDNKKRLIELEKYFEKVKLNDATQLMKKDLEKIQ
;
A
#
# COMPACT_ATOMS: atom_id res chain seq x y z
N MET A 1 -17.50 10.40 13.25
CA MET A 1 -17.64 9.10 13.94
C MET A 1 -17.44 8.03 12.90
N GLU A 2 -16.26 7.43 12.87
CA GLU A 2 -15.96 6.33 11.93
C GLU A 2 -16.65 5.06 12.45
N LEU A 3 -17.53 4.47 11.65
CA LEU A 3 -18.27 3.26 12.03
C LEU A 3 -17.34 2.02 12.10
N TYR A 4 -16.18 2.07 11.46
CA TYR A 4 -15.13 1.06 11.47
C TYR A 4 -13.84 1.62 10.84
N VAL A 5 -12.72 0.89 10.97
CA VAL A 5 -11.46 1.14 10.26
C VAL A 5 -10.92 -0.15 9.64
N PHE A 6 -10.14 -0.05 8.57
CA PHE A 6 -9.41 -1.18 7.98
C PHE A 6 -8.06 -1.42 8.66
N GLY A 7 -7.44 -0.35 9.12
CA GLY A 7 -6.22 -0.35 9.91
C GLY A 7 -6.11 0.91 10.74
N LEU A 8 -5.17 0.91 11.67
CA LEU A 8 -4.80 2.08 12.46
C LEU A 8 -3.34 1.99 12.87
N ALA A 9 -2.62 3.10 12.76
CA ALA A 9 -1.24 3.20 13.20
C ALA A 9 -0.97 4.47 14.01
N SER A 10 -0.08 4.34 15.00
CA SER A 10 0.46 5.45 15.78
C SER A 10 1.72 5.99 15.10
N TYR A 11 1.69 7.28 14.74
CA TYR A 11 2.88 8.01 14.25
C TYR A 11 4.02 8.06 15.28
N ARG A 12 3.68 8.10 16.57
CA ARG A 12 4.62 8.30 17.67
C ARG A 12 5.25 6.99 18.12
N ASP A 13 4.40 6.00 18.37
CA ASP A 13 4.81 4.73 18.99
C ASP A 13 5.29 3.72 17.95
N LYS A 14 5.08 4.02 16.65
CA LYS A 14 5.50 3.19 15.51
C LYS A 14 4.94 1.78 15.58
N ILE A 15 3.67 1.69 15.96
CA ILE A 15 2.87 0.46 15.99
C ILE A 15 1.66 0.64 15.10
N GLY A 16 1.24 -0.42 14.44
CA GLY A 16 0.05 -0.43 13.60
C GLY A 16 -0.66 -1.77 13.67
N VAL A 17 -1.97 -1.75 13.43
CA VAL A 17 -2.82 -2.93 13.33
C VAL A 17 -3.66 -2.82 12.05
N SER A 18 -3.76 -3.91 11.31
CA SER A 18 -4.63 -4.03 10.15
C SER A 18 -5.60 -5.18 10.37
N SER A 19 -6.87 -4.98 10.04
CA SER A 19 -7.92 -5.98 10.15
C SER A 19 -8.24 -6.59 8.79
N ILE A 20 -8.15 -7.92 8.70
CA ILE A 20 -8.56 -8.66 7.49
C ILE A 20 -10.07 -8.89 7.42
N TYR A 21 -10.80 -8.65 8.52
CA TYR A 21 -12.19 -9.05 8.68
C TYR A 21 -13.11 -8.52 7.58
N ARG A 22 -12.85 -7.29 7.09
CA ARG A 22 -13.64 -6.64 6.04
C ARG A 22 -13.00 -6.69 4.66
N LEU A 23 -11.82 -7.29 4.52
CA LEU A 23 -11.11 -7.33 3.24
C LEU A 23 -11.57 -8.49 2.36
N GLN A 24 -12.02 -9.56 3.02
CA GLN A 24 -12.73 -10.67 2.40
C GLN A 24 -14.21 -10.30 2.28
N ASP A 25 -14.80 -10.46 1.10
CA ASP A 25 -16.23 -10.27 0.88
C ASP A 25 -17.00 -11.40 1.61
N GLU A 26 -17.18 -11.23 2.92
CA GLU A 26 -17.72 -12.19 3.91
C GLU A 26 -16.82 -13.39 4.22
N VAL A 27 -16.52 -14.22 3.21
CA VAL A 27 -15.73 -15.45 3.36
C VAL A 27 -14.58 -15.47 2.36
N LEU A 28 -13.37 -15.78 2.83
CA LEU A 28 -12.22 -15.96 1.95
C LEU A 28 -12.35 -17.27 1.15
N THR A 29 -12.30 -17.15 -0.16
CA THR A 29 -12.36 -18.25 -1.13
C THR A 29 -11.18 -18.15 -2.09
N PRO A 30 -10.82 -19.22 -2.80
CA PRO A 30 -9.79 -19.13 -3.85
C PRO A 30 -10.08 -18.07 -4.91
N THR A 31 -11.36 -17.75 -5.17
CA THR A 31 -11.77 -16.78 -6.19
C THR A 31 -11.56 -15.33 -5.75
N ASN A 32 -11.73 -15.01 -4.46
CA ASN A 32 -11.53 -13.65 -3.93
C ASN A 32 -10.18 -13.46 -3.20
N PHE A 33 -9.33 -14.49 -3.17
CA PHE A 33 -8.04 -14.45 -2.49
C PHE A 33 -7.16 -13.32 -3.00
N ASP A 34 -7.01 -13.19 -4.32
CA ASP A 34 -6.12 -12.18 -4.92
C ASP A 34 -6.59 -10.75 -4.62
N LEU A 35 -7.92 -10.53 -4.61
CA LEU A 35 -8.52 -9.25 -4.23
C LEU A 35 -8.30 -8.93 -2.74
N CYS A 36 -8.56 -9.90 -1.87
CA CYS A 36 -8.31 -9.78 -0.43
C CYS A 36 -6.83 -9.49 -0.14
N LEU A 37 -5.91 -10.17 -0.83
CA LEU A 37 -4.47 -9.95 -0.72
C LEU A 37 -4.09 -8.53 -1.18
N SER A 38 -4.63 -8.07 -2.30
CA SER A 38 -4.41 -6.70 -2.80
C SER A 38 -4.84 -5.65 -1.78
N ARG A 39 -6.06 -5.79 -1.22
CA ARG A 39 -6.60 -4.92 -0.17
C ARG A 39 -5.73 -4.93 1.09
N LEU A 40 -5.27 -6.11 1.51
CA LEU A 40 -4.41 -6.27 2.69
C LEU A 40 -3.06 -5.60 2.48
N LEU A 41 -2.42 -5.80 1.33
CA LEU A 41 -1.14 -5.19 1.02
C LEU A 41 -1.22 -3.66 0.97
N LYS A 42 -2.29 -3.10 0.37
CA LYS A 42 -2.55 -1.65 0.37
C LYS A 42 -2.74 -1.11 1.78
N THR A 43 -3.61 -1.74 2.57
CA THR A 43 -3.90 -1.33 3.97
C THR A 43 -2.65 -1.40 4.83
N CYS A 44 -1.94 -2.54 4.83
CA CYS A 44 -0.70 -2.68 5.60
C CYS A 44 0.38 -1.69 5.16
N SER A 45 0.53 -1.44 3.86
CA SER A 45 1.51 -0.46 3.38
C SER A 45 1.18 0.96 3.84
N HIS A 46 -0.12 1.30 3.88
CA HIS A 46 -0.62 2.57 4.40
C HIS A 46 -0.28 2.74 5.89
N GLU A 47 -0.66 1.77 6.72
CA GLU A 47 -0.40 1.82 8.16
C GLU A 47 1.11 1.80 8.48
N ILE A 48 1.90 1.04 7.73
CA ILE A 48 3.36 1.07 7.85
C ILE A 48 3.90 2.45 7.47
N GLY A 49 3.33 3.10 6.46
CA GLY A 49 3.67 4.48 6.12
C GLY A 49 3.44 5.44 7.29
N HIS A 50 2.32 5.32 7.99
CA HIS A 50 2.05 6.07 9.22
C HIS A 50 3.09 5.79 10.32
N MET A 51 3.53 4.53 10.49
CA MET A 51 4.61 4.20 11.44
C MET A 51 5.96 4.89 11.10
N PHE A 52 6.17 5.27 9.84
CA PHE A 52 7.33 6.07 9.40
C PHE A 52 7.08 7.59 9.38
N GLY A 53 5.94 8.05 9.89
CA GLY A 53 5.57 9.46 10.00
C GLY A 53 4.96 10.07 8.74
N LEU A 54 4.52 9.24 7.78
CA LEU A 54 3.82 9.74 6.59
C LEU A 54 2.35 9.96 6.94
N TYR A 55 1.88 11.20 6.87
CA TYR A 55 0.45 11.51 6.91
C TYR A 55 -0.25 11.16 5.60
N HIS A 56 -1.59 11.22 5.61
CA HIS A 56 -2.38 11.10 4.40
C HIS A 56 -1.86 12.02 3.27
N CYS A 57 -1.79 11.45 2.08
CA CYS A 57 -1.37 12.12 0.88
C CYS A 57 -2.58 12.66 0.11
N ILE A 58 -2.42 13.81 -0.55
CA ILE A 58 -3.43 14.41 -1.42
C ILE A 58 -3.12 14.21 -2.91
N GLU A 59 -1.95 13.67 -3.24
CA GLU A 59 -1.61 13.28 -4.62
C GLU A 59 -2.51 12.12 -5.06
N ALA A 60 -3.08 12.20 -6.26
CA ALA A 60 -4.14 11.30 -6.71
C ALA A 60 -3.76 9.80 -6.78
N ASP A 61 -2.47 9.47 -6.91
CA ASP A 61 -1.98 8.11 -7.10
C ASP A 61 -0.94 7.77 -6.01
N CYS A 62 -1.42 7.56 -4.78
CA CYS A 62 -0.58 7.20 -3.65
C CYS A 62 -1.26 6.23 -2.68
N VAL A 63 -0.56 5.18 -2.25
CA VAL A 63 -1.04 4.25 -1.21
C VAL A 63 -1.31 4.95 0.14
N MET A 64 -0.74 6.15 0.35
CA MET A 64 -1.02 6.98 1.52
C MET A 64 -2.27 7.85 1.37
N ASN A 65 -3.06 7.73 0.29
CA ASN A 65 -4.38 8.34 0.25
C ASN A 65 -5.28 7.68 1.29
N GLY A 66 -6.00 8.47 2.08
CA GLY A 66 -7.01 7.93 2.99
C GLY A 66 -8.17 7.32 2.19
N THR A 67 -8.65 6.15 2.60
CA THR A 67 -9.80 5.47 1.98
C THR A 67 -10.85 5.17 3.03
N ILE A 68 -12.11 5.46 2.73
CA ILE A 68 -13.25 5.23 3.65
C ILE A 68 -14.09 4.01 3.24
N SER A 69 -13.83 3.41 2.07
CA SER A 69 -14.56 2.24 1.57
C SER A 69 -13.67 1.27 0.80
N LEU A 70 -14.09 0.00 0.70
CA LEU A 70 -13.40 -1.00 -0.12
C LEU A 70 -13.40 -0.62 -1.60
N VAL A 71 -14.46 0.03 -2.10
CA VAL A 71 -14.53 0.48 -3.49
C VAL A 71 -13.42 1.50 -3.78
N GLU A 72 -13.15 2.41 -2.85
CA GLU A 72 -12.01 3.33 -2.97
C GLU A 72 -10.67 2.59 -2.87
N THR A 73 -10.53 1.65 -1.93
CA THR A 73 -9.32 0.82 -1.80
C THR A 73 -9.05 -0.02 -3.06
N ASP A 74 -10.08 -0.54 -3.71
CA ASP A 74 -9.95 -1.36 -4.92
C ASP A 74 -9.46 -0.52 -6.10
N ASN A 75 -9.99 0.70 -6.23
CA ASN A 75 -9.59 1.65 -7.27
C ASN A 75 -8.27 2.38 -6.99
N SER A 76 -7.74 2.29 -5.77
CA SER A 76 -6.47 2.94 -5.41
C SER A 76 -5.25 2.12 -5.83
N THR A 77 -4.09 2.77 -5.80
CA THR A 77 -2.80 2.14 -6.09
C THR A 77 -2.09 1.64 -4.83
N ILE A 78 -1.25 0.61 -4.97
CA ILE A 78 -0.29 0.20 -3.93
C ILE A 78 1.00 1.04 -3.95
N ARG A 79 1.16 1.88 -4.97
CA ARG A 79 2.36 2.68 -5.21
C ARG A 79 2.46 3.86 -4.24
N LEU A 80 3.65 4.13 -3.70
CA LEU A 80 3.95 5.42 -3.06
C LEU A 80 4.26 6.45 -4.14
N CYS A 81 3.62 7.63 -4.11
CA CYS A 81 3.98 8.72 -5.01
C CYS A 81 5.41 9.23 -4.75
N SER A 82 5.98 9.97 -5.70
CA SER A 82 7.37 10.45 -5.61
C SER A 82 7.63 11.29 -4.35
N ALA A 83 6.65 12.08 -3.91
CA ALA A 83 6.75 12.87 -2.69
C ALA A 83 6.83 11.99 -1.44
N CYS A 84 5.95 10.98 -1.32
CA CYS A 84 5.96 10.07 -0.18
C CYS A 84 7.18 9.12 -0.19
N GLN A 85 7.71 8.75 -1.37
CA GLN A 85 8.98 8.03 -1.46
C GLN A 85 10.14 8.86 -0.88
N ARG A 86 10.22 10.17 -1.20
CA ARG A 86 11.23 11.06 -0.61
C ARG A 86 11.07 11.22 0.89
N LYS A 87 9.82 11.35 1.38
CA LYS A 87 9.52 11.39 2.83
C LYS A 87 9.98 10.10 3.51
N LEU A 88 9.64 8.94 2.97
CA LEU A 88 10.08 7.65 3.50
C LEU A 88 11.60 7.54 3.53
N ASN A 89 12.28 7.92 2.44
CA ASN A 89 13.75 7.89 2.36
C ASN A 89 14.43 8.92 3.31
N SER A 90 13.69 9.91 3.79
CA SER A 90 14.17 10.81 4.85
C SER A 90 14.11 10.15 6.23
N SER A 91 13.11 9.29 6.47
CA SER A 91 12.92 8.53 7.72
C SER A 91 13.81 7.29 7.81
N ILE A 92 13.96 6.54 6.71
CA ILE A 92 14.78 5.34 6.60
C ILE A 92 15.48 5.34 5.26
N LYS A 93 16.82 5.30 5.24
CA LYS A 93 17.57 5.28 3.98
C LYS A 93 17.40 3.93 3.30
N TYR A 94 17.08 3.95 2.01
CA TYR A 94 16.99 2.74 1.20
C TYR A 94 17.41 3.01 -0.26
N ASP A 95 17.83 1.95 -0.95
CA ASP A 95 18.05 1.98 -2.39
C ASP A 95 16.70 1.81 -3.11
N ASN A 96 16.22 2.89 -3.74
CA ASN A 96 14.92 2.89 -4.41
C ASN A 96 14.89 1.96 -5.63
N LYS A 97 15.99 1.85 -6.37
CA LYS A 97 16.07 0.98 -7.55
C LYS A 97 16.00 -0.48 -7.11
N LYS A 98 16.78 -0.86 -6.10
CA LYS A 98 16.71 -2.20 -5.50
C LYS A 98 15.31 -2.52 -4.99
N ARG A 99 14.70 -1.59 -4.23
CA ARG A 99 13.34 -1.76 -3.68
C ARG A 99 12.31 -2.01 -4.79
N LEU A 100 12.34 -1.26 -5.88
CA LEU A 100 11.39 -1.42 -6.97
C LEU A 100 11.56 -2.77 -7.70
N ILE A 101 12.81 -3.22 -7.92
CA ILE A 101 13.09 -4.55 -8.50
C ILE A 101 12.55 -5.67 -7.59
N GLU A 102 12.72 -5.53 -6.28
CA GLU A 102 12.21 -6.52 -5.30
C GLU A 102 10.68 -6.53 -5.26
N LEU A 103 10.04 -5.36 -5.31
CA LEU A 103 8.59 -5.22 -5.38
C LEU A 103 8.01 -5.80 -6.68
N GLU A 104 8.61 -5.51 -7.82
CA GLU A 104 8.23 -6.07 -9.11
C GLU A 104 8.21 -7.61 -9.06
N LYS A 105 9.33 -8.21 -8.63
CA LYS A 105 9.44 -9.68 -8.49
C LYS A 105 8.41 -10.26 -7.53
N TYR A 106 8.15 -9.57 -6.42
CA TYR A 106 7.14 -9.99 -5.46
C TYR A 106 5.73 -9.96 -6.07
N PHE A 107 5.36 -8.85 -6.73
CA PHE A 107 4.04 -8.71 -7.36
C PHE A 107 3.83 -9.68 -8.51
N GLU A 108 4.87 -10.00 -9.30
CA GLU A 108 4.82 -11.08 -10.29
C GLU A 108 4.56 -12.44 -9.64
N LYS A 109 5.26 -12.76 -8.55
CA LYS A 109 5.08 -14.01 -7.80
C LYS A 109 3.66 -14.17 -7.25
N VAL A 110 3.04 -13.08 -6.76
CA VAL A 110 1.67 -13.09 -6.22
C VAL A 110 0.60 -12.71 -7.25
N LYS A 111 0.95 -12.63 -8.54
CA LYS A 111 0.03 -12.35 -9.67
C LYS A 111 -0.73 -11.02 -9.59
N LEU A 112 -0.15 -10.00 -8.95
CA LEU A 112 -0.71 -8.64 -8.89
C LEU A 112 -0.25 -7.81 -10.10
N ASN A 113 -0.85 -8.07 -11.26
CA ASN A 113 -0.41 -7.53 -12.55
C ASN A 113 -0.33 -6.00 -12.58
N ASP A 114 -1.34 -5.30 -12.06
CA ASP A 114 -1.36 -3.82 -12.06
C ASP A 114 -0.20 -3.24 -11.25
N ALA A 115 0.07 -3.83 -10.09
CA ALA A 115 1.19 -3.44 -9.23
C ALA A 115 2.54 -3.70 -9.92
N THR A 116 2.70 -4.86 -10.58
CA THR A 116 3.89 -5.17 -11.39
C THR A 116 4.13 -4.13 -12.48
N GLN A 117 3.09 -3.78 -13.24
CA GLN A 117 3.21 -2.79 -14.32
C GLN A 117 3.59 -1.41 -13.80
N LEU A 118 3.08 -1.02 -12.63
CA LEU A 118 3.47 0.24 -11.99
C LEU A 118 4.94 0.24 -11.56
N MET A 119 5.46 -0.86 -10.99
CA MET A 119 6.88 -0.95 -10.62
C MET A 119 7.80 -0.88 -11.84
N LYS A 120 7.43 -1.54 -12.94
CA LYS A 120 8.15 -1.46 -14.23
C LYS A 120 8.20 -0.02 -14.75
N LYS A 121 7.05 0.66 -14.78
CA LYS A 121 6.97 2.07 -15.18
C LYS A 121 7.83 2.98 -14.31
N ASP A 122 7.82 2.79 -12.99
CA ASP A 122 8.65 3.59 -12.08
C ASP A 122 10.15 3.31 -12.29
N LEU A 123 10.55 2.05 -12.54
CA LEU A 123 11.94 1.67 -12.83
C LEU A 123 12.47 2.33 -14.10
N GLU A 124 11.66 2.39 -15.17
CA GLU A 124 12.02 3.07 -16.42
C GLU A 124 12.26 4.57 -16.22
N LYS A 125 11.62 5.20 -15.24
CA LYS A 125 11.74 6.64 -14.96
C LYS A 125 12.89 7.01 -14.03
N ILE A 126 13.50 6.04 -13.36
CA ILE A 126 14.64 6.25 -12.45
C ILE A 126 15.98 5.98 -13.15
N GLN A 127 15.95 5.59 -14.43
CA GLN A 127 17.14 5.43 -15.28
C GLN A 127 17.82 6.76 -15.59
#